data_AF-A0A7J2IDG0-F1
#
_entry.id   AF-A0A7J2IDG0-F1
#
_cell.length_a   1.000
_cell.length_b   1.000
_cell.length_c   1.000
_cell.angle_alpha   90.00
_cell.angle_beta   90.00
_cell.angle_gamma   90.00
#
_symmetry.space_group_name_H-M   'P 1'
#
loop_
_entity.id
_entity.type
_entity.pdbx_description
1 polymer ?
#
loop_
_entity_poly.entity_id
_entity_poly.type
_entity_poly.pdbx_seq_one_letter_code
_entity_poly.pdbx_strand_id
1 'polypeptide(L)' 'MYSKTVEDYLEAIYNVIRRKGYARTKDISMELNIRSPSVTEMLKKLDDMDLVNYERYSG' A
#
# COMPACT_ATOMS: atom_id res chain seq x y z
N MET A 1 -0.58 4.11 -18.67
CA MET A 1 -1.13 5.04 -17.67
C MET A 1 -1.83 4.20 -16.62
N TYR A 2 -1.47 4.34 -15.34
CA TYR A 2 -2.10 3.57 -14.27
C TYR A 2 -3.47 4.16 -13.94
N SER A 3 -4.32 3.39 -13.25
CA SER A 3 -5.58 3.93 -12.77
C SER A 3 -5.33 4.91 -11.61
N LYS A 4 -6.25 5.86 -11.42
CA LYS A 4 -6.19 6.80 -10.30
C LYS A 4 -6.04 6.08 -8.95
N THR A 5 -6.70 4.94 -8.79
CA THR A 5 -6.59 4.11 -7.59
C THR A 5 -5.17 3.55 -7.39
N VAL A 6 -4.48 3.12 -8.44
CA VAL A 6 -3.08 2.67 -8.30
C VAL A 6 -2.20 3.83 -7.84
N GLU A 7 -2.36 5.00 -8.46
CA GLU A 7 -1.59 6.20 -8.13
C GLU A 7 -1.83 6.65 -6.69
N ASP A 8 -3.09 6.72 -6.25
CA ASP A 8 -3.47 7.08 -4.87
C ASP A 8 -2.80 6.13 -3.85
N TYR A 9 -2.73 4.83 -4.15
CA TYR A 9 -2.09 3.85 -3.26
C TYR A 9 -0.58 4.00 -3.21
N LEU A 10 0.08 4.21 -4.36
CA LEU A 10 1.52 4.43 -4.40
C LEU A 10 1.91 5.70 -3.65
N GLU A 11 1.14 6.77 -3.81
CA GLU A 11 1.34 8.02 -3.08
C GLU A 11 1.17 7.81 -1.56
N ALA A 12 0.12 7.11 -1.14
CA ALA A 12 -0.09 6.81 0.29
C ALA A 12 1.05 5.97 0.88
N ILE A 13 1.49 4.93 0.18
CA ILE A 13 2.62 4.08 0.60
C ILE A 13 3.89 4.93 0.73
N TYR A 14 4.19 5.74 -0.28
CA TYR A 14 5.34 6.64 -0.27
C TYR A 14 5.29 7.62 0.89
N ASN A 15 4.15 8.27 1.11
CA ASN A 15 3.96 9.23 2.21
C ASN A 15 4.16 8.57 3.58
N VAL A 16 3.64 7.36 3.78
CA VAL A 16 3.83 6.61 5.03
C VAL A 16 5.31 6.24 5.22
N ILE A 17 5.97 5.70 4.19
CA ILE A 17 7.41 5.35 4.24
C ILE A 17 8.25 6.59 4.53
N ARG A 18 7.97 7.73 3.87
CA ARG A 18 8.69 8.98 4.11
C ARG A 18 8.59 9.48 5.55
N ARG A 19 7.47 9.23 6.23
CA ARG A 19 7.28 9.66 7.63
C ARG A 19 7.84 8.69 8.66
N LYS A 20 7.84 7.39 8.36
CA LYS A 20 8.07 6.32 9.37
C LYS A 20 9.23 5.38 9.05
N GLY A 21 9.73 5.41 7.83
CA GLY A 21 10.73 4.48 7.28
C GLY A 21 10.16 3.19 6.72
N TYR A 22 8.89 2.89 6.97
CA TYR A 22 8.20 1.69 6.46
C TYR A 22 6.68 1.89 6.46
N ALA A 23 5.97 1.17 5.60
CA ALA A 23 4.51 1.18 5.55
C ALA A 23 3.93 -0.17 5.97
N ARG A 24 3.02 -0.15 6.96
CA ARG A 24 2.17 -1.31 7.27
C ARG A 24 0.79 -1.14 6.64
N THR A 25 0.10 -2.24 6.40
CA THR A 25 -1.30 -2.26 5.92
C THR A 25 -2.21 -1.34 6.74
N LYS A 26 -2.04 -1.30 8.08
CA LYS A 26 -2.81 -0.42 8.96
C LYS A 26 -2.53 1.06 8.70
N ASP A 27 -1.26 1.43 8.47
CA ASP A 27 -0.88 2.81 8.22
C ASP A 27 -1.47 3.30 6.88
N ILE A 28 -1.43 2.46 5.84
CA ILE A 28 -2.02 2.77 4.51
C ILE A 28 -3.56 2.84 4.58
N SER A 29 -4.18 1.92 5.32
CA SER A 29 -5.62 1.93 5.58
C SER A 29 -6.09 3.22 6.24
N MET A 30 -5.30 3.76 7.18
CA MET A 30 -5.58 5.04 7.83
C MET A 30 -5.34 6.22 6.88
N GLU A 31 -4.27 6.21 6.10
CA GLU A 31 -3.94 7.29 5.15
C GLU A 31 -5.03 7.46 4.08
N LEU A 32 -5.53 6.34 3.54
CA LEU A 32 -6.54 6.33 2.48
C LEU A 32 -7.98 6.26 3.01
N ASN A 33 -8.17 6.17 4.34
CA ASN A 33 -9.46 6.00 5.00
C ASN A 33 -10.32 4.86 4.41
N ILE A 34 -9.71 3.69 4.24
CA ILE A 34 -10.34 2.48 3.67
C ILE A 34 -10.06 1.26 4.53
N ARG A 35 -10.79 0.16 4.30
CA ARG A 35 -10.68 -1.05 5.11
C ARG A 35 -9.39 -1.83 4.81
N SER A 36 -8.76 -2.37 5.85
CA SER A 36 -7.53 -3.18 5.76
C SER A 36 -7.58 -4.36 4.77
N PRO A 37 -8.71 -5.09 4.60
CA PRO A 37 -8.80 -6.15 3.59
C PRO A 37 -8.61 -5.61 2.16
N SER A 38 -9.21 -4.46 1.84
CA SER A 38 -9.06 -3.81 0.53
C SER A 38 -7.61 -3.39 0.29
N VAL A 39 -6.94 -2.88 1.33
CA VAL A 39 -5.51 -2.55 1.24
C VAL A 39 -4.67 -3.79 0.98
N THR A 40 -4.97 -4.90 1.64
CA THR A 40 -4.25 -6.17 1.45
C THR A 40 -4.40 -6.70 0.04
N GLU A 41 -5.61 -6.66 -0.51
CA GLU A 41 -5.86 -7.05 -1.91
C GLU A 41 -5.12 -6.14 -2.88
N MET A 42 -5.11 -4.83 -2.64
CA MET A 42 -4.42 -3.88 -3.51
C MET A 42 -2.89 -4.03 -3.43
N LEU A 43 -2.33 -4.25 -2.24
CA LEU A 43 -0.89 -4.49 -2.08
C LEU A 43 -0.42 -5.73 -2.83
N LYS A 44 -1.19 -6.83 -2.80
CA LYS A 44 -0.91 -8.02 -3.62
C LYS A 44 -0.92 -7.69 -5.12
N LYS A 45 -1.91 -6.93 -5.59
CA LYS A 45 -1.97 -6.51 -7.00
C LYS A 45 -0.79 -5.64 -7.40
N LEU A 46 -0.37 -4.72 -6.53
CA LEU A 46 0.78 -3.85 -6.80
C LEU A 46 2.10 -4.65 -6.82
N ASP A 47 2.21 -5.67 -5.98
CA ASP A 47 3.33 -6.61 -5.95
C ASP A 47 3.37 -7.47 -7.23
N ASP A 48 2.22 -8.02 -7.66
CA ASP A 48 2.09 -8.72 -8.95
C ASP A 48 2.42 -7.82 -10.16
N MET A 49 2.39 -6.50 -9.99
CA MET A 49 2.75 -5.51 -11.01
C MET A 49 4.19 -5.00 -10.88
N ASP A 50 5.00 -5.55 -9.97
CA ASP A 50 6.36 -5.11 -9.64
C ASP A 50 6.46 -3.62 -9.23
N LEU A 51 5.38 -3.06 -8.67
CA LEU A 51 5.32 -1.65 -8.26
C LEU A 51 5.69 -1.44 -6.79
N VAL A 52 5.50 -2.46 -5.96
CA VAL A 52 5.87 -2.46 -4.54
C VAL A 52 6.40 -3.84 -4.19
N ASN A 53 7.18 -3.95 -3.11
CA ASN A 53 7.54 -5.24 -2.54
C ASN A 53 6.64 -5.48 -1.31
N TYR A 54 5.67 -6.39 -1.45
CA TYR A 54 4.73 -6.73 -0.38
C TYR A 54 5.15 -8.01 0.33
N GLU A 55 5.89 -7.87 1.43
CA GLU A 55 6.18 -8.99 2.31
C GLU A 55 5.03 -9.22 3.30
N ARG A 56 4.51 -10.45 3.32
CA ARG A 56 3.64 -10.87 4.43
C ARG A 56 4.50 -11.02 5.67
N TYR A 57 4.13 -10.30 6.72
CA TYR A 57 4.73 -10.47 8.05
C TYR A 57 4.67 -11.94 8.43
N SER A 58 5.82 -12.59 8.41
CA SER A 58 5.99 -14.00 8.75
C SER A 58 6.26 -14.09 10.24
N GLY A 59 5.19 -14.06 11.05
CA GLY A 59 5.26 -14.32 12.50
C GLY A 59 5.82 -13.17 13.32
#